data_AF-T0ZF98-F1
#
_entry.id   AF-T0ZF98-F1
#
_cell.length_a   1.000
_cell.length_b   1.000
_cell.length_c   1.000
_cell.angle_alpha   90.00
_cell.angle_beta   90.00
_cell.angle_gamma   90.00
#
_symmetry.space_group_name_H-M   'P 1'
#
loop_
_entity.id
_entity.type
_entity.pdbx_description
1 polymer ?
#
loop_
_entity_poly.entity_id
_entity_poly.type
_entity_poly.pdbx_seq_one_letter_code
_entity_poly.pdbx_strand_id
1 'polypeptide(L)'
;MRGPLRISCSFSDGSRVELTLDARGCPLLGKDLLVGLAELVHPHGRLDGAGTLRHYVQAARRMVASFAARGFTGGARELTRGGLAEYFMGAGTHDEACTRRMLVGFDEAVGGLQASVRELAGGRAFNPQRFRRPLPPYSEATFARLSTACTATIEESFSAHQAALQAAARGEDPRSGGFSEDNLCFLLARSGPSSAAVVGARLGISAQTVYKRGGLGEASRALFPHLDVTVAYVLGF
;
A
#
# COMPACT_ATOMS: atom_id res chain seq x y z
N MET A 1 -30.90 -7.49 -13.90
CA MET A 1 -29.51 -7.66 -13.41
C MET A 1 -29.01 -6.33 -12.86
N ARG A 2 -28.71 -6.22 -11.55
CA ARG A 2 -28.07 -5.02 -10.99
C ARG A 2 -26.55 -5.18 -11.09
N GLY A 3 -25.88 -4.21 -11.70
CA GLY A 3 -24.42 -4.19 -11.85
C GLY A 3 -23.68 -4.10 -10.51
N PRO A 4 -22.34 -4.22 -10.52
CA PRO A 4 -21.58 -4.19 -9.28
C PRO A 4 -21.67 -2.81 -8.61
N LEU A 5 -21.72 -2.80 -7.28
CA LEU A 5 -21.77 -1.57 -6.49
C LEU A 5 -20.42 -0.86 -6.55
N ARG A 6 -20.42 0.48 -6.48
CA ARG A 6 -19.18 1.26 -6.54
C ARG A 6 -19.18 2.36 -5.50
N ILE A 7 -17.98 2.72 -5.07
CA ILE A 7 -17.69 3.89 -4.24
C ILE A 7 -16.56 4.67 -4.90
N SER A 8 -16.75 5.98 -5.04
CA SER A 8 -15.76 6.89 -5.62
C SER A 8 -15.43 7.94 -4.56
N CYS A 9 -14.14 8.07 -4.23
CA CYS A 9 -13.66 8.94 -3.16
C CYS A 9 -12.60 9.89 -3.70
N SER A 10 -12.57 11.10 -3.13
CA SER A 10 -11.48 12.08 -3.28
C SER A 10 -10.82 12.28 -1.91
N PHE A 11 -9.50 12.34 -1.87
CA PHE A 11 -8.71 12.48 -0.65
C PHE A 11 -8.10 13.87 -0.53
N SER A 12 -7.62 14.24 0.66
CA SER A 12 -7.09 15.59 0.93
C SER A 12 -5.87 15.95 0.09
N ASP A 13 -5.11 14.94 -0.36
CA ASP A 13 -3.98 15.10 -1.28
C ASP A 13 -4.40 15.32 -2.75
N GLY A 14 -5.70 15.41 -3.01
CA GLY A 14 -6.28 15.58 -4.35
C GLY A 14 -6.37 14.28 -5.15
N SER A 15 -5.86 13.16 -4.63
CA SER A 15 -5.97 11.87 -5.29
C SER A 15 -7.41 11.35 -5.26
N ARG A 16 -7.74 10.52 -6.25
CA ARG A 16 -9.07 9.92 -6.40
C ARG A 16 -8.96 8.43 -6.60
N VAL A 17 -9.93 7.70 -6.07
CA VAL A 17 -10.06 6.27 -6.31
C VAL A 17 -11.52 5.89 -6.54
N GLU A 18 -11.75 5.02 -7.52
CA GLU A 18 -13.01 4.31 -7.69
C GLU A 18 -12.78 2.84 -7.34
N LEU A 19 -13.60 2.31 -6.43
CA LEU A 19 -13.55 0.93 -6.01
C LEU A 19 -14.91 0.26 -6.23
N THR A 20 -14.85 -0.98 -6.67
CA THR A 20 -16.04 -1.79 -6.97
C THR A 20 -16.24 -2.84 -5.88
N LEU A 21 -17.45 -2.97 -5.35
CA LEU A 21 -17.87 -4.04 -4.45
C LEU A 21 -18.71 -5.05 -5.25
N ASP A 22 -18.17 -6.27 -5.43
CA ASP A 22 -18.97 -7.38 -5.91
C ASP A 22 -19.85 -7.89 -4.76
N ALA A 23 -21.14 -7.54 -4.80
CA ALA A 23 -22.13 -7.89 -3.80
C ALA A 23 -23.16 -8.90 -4.31
N ARG A 24 -22.76 -9.76 -5.26
CA ARG A 24 -23.60 -10.88 -5.74
C ARG A 24 -24.05 -11.73 -4.55
N GLY A 25 -25.36 -11.96 -4.43
CA GLY A 25 -25.98 -12.69 -3.31
C GLY A 25 -26.62 -11.80 -2.25
N CYS A 26 -25.91 -10.77 -1.75
CA CYS A 26 -26.47 -9.81 -0.77
C CYS A 26 -26.27 -8.34 -1.21
N PRO A 27 -26.95 -7.88 -2.27
CA PRO A 27 -26.76 -6.52 -2.79
C PRO A 27 -27.24 -5.43 -1.82
N LEU A 28 -28.25 -5.71 -0.97
CA LEU A 28 -28.75 -4.76 0.02
C LEU A 28 -27.72 -4.52 1.12
N LEU A 29 -27.20 -5.58 1.73
CA LEU A 29 -26.12 -5.48 2.71
C LEU A 29 -24.88 -4.80 2.11
N GLY A 30 -24.50 -5.14 0.88
CA GLY A 30 -23.39 -4.48 0.20
C GLY A 30 -23.59 -2.98 0.05
N LYS A 31 -24.81 -2.53 -0.28
CA LYS A 31 -25.16 -1.11 -0.40
C LYS A 31 -25.04 -0.42 0.96
N ASP A 32 -25.59 -1.01 2.01
CA ASP A 32 -25.60 -0.43 3.35
C ASP A 32 -24.19 -0.31 3.93
N LEU A 33 -23.32 -1.30 3.68
CA LEU A 33 -21.91 -1.22 4.06
C LEU A 33 -21.16 -0.11 3.31
N LEU A 34 -21.47 0.16 2.04
CA LEU A 34 -20.87 1.28 1.32
C LEU A 34 -21.38 2.64 1.79
N VAL A 35 -22.65 2.75 2.20
CA VAL A 35 -23.17 3.94 2.86
C VAL A 35 -22.39 4.20 4.15
N GLY A 36 -22.22 3.17 4.97
CA GLY A 36 -21.42 3.30 6.18
C GLY A 36 -19.95 3.59 5.92
N LEU A 37 -19.37 3.08 4.82
CA LEU A 37 -18.01 3.43 4.42
C LEU A 37 -17.89 4.91 4.01
N ALA A 38 -18.90 5.47 3.35
CA ALA A 38 -18.89 6.87 2.94
C ALA A 38 -18.77 7.82 4.14
N GLU A 39 -19.44 7.53 5.25
CA GLU A 39 -19.32 8.32 6.50
C GLU A 39 -17.92 8.28 7.11
N LEU A 40 -17.15 7.21 6.87
CA LEU A 40 -15.82 7.08 7.42
C LEU A 40 -14.78 7.88 6.62
N VAL A 41 -15.09 8.26 5.38
CA VAL A 41 -14.15 8.92 4.45
C VAL A 41 -14.21 10.44 4.59
N HIS A 42 -13.06 11.10 4.46
CA HIS A 42 -12.99 12.57 4.43
C HIS A 42 -13.94 13.14 3.35
N PRO A 43 -14.71 14.22 3.62
CA PRO A 43 -14.68 15.05 4.83
C PRO A 43 -15.56 14.59 6.00
N HIS A 44 -16.40 13.58 5.81
CA HIS A 44 -17.33 13.10 6.84
C HIS A 44 -16.59 12.38 7.98
N GLY A 45 -15.54 11.64 7.64
CA GLY A 45 -14.72 10.90 8.58
C GLY A 45 -13.22 11.12 8.40
N ARG A 46 -12.44 10.21 9.01
CA ARG A 46 -10.97 10.33 9.10
C ARG A 46 -10.21 9.46 8.11
N LEU A 47 -10.89 8.63 7.31
CA LEU A 47 -10.22 7.83 6.29
C LEU A 47 -9.82 8.73 5.13
N ASP A 48 -8.51 8.87 4.93
CA ASP A 48 -7.94 9.78 3.95
C ASP A 48 -6.86 9.10 3.08
N GLY A 49 -7.04 7.81 2.77
CA GLY A 49 -6.06 7.07 1.98
C GLY A 49 -6.66 5.92 1.20
N ALA A 50 -6.29 5.82 -0.08
CA ALA A 50 -6.79 4.79 -0.99
C ALA A 50 -6.45 3.36 -0.54
N GLY A 51 -5.27 3.15 0.05
CA GLY A 51 -4.88 1.85 0.61
C GLY A 51 -5.83 1.40 1.72
N THR A 52 -6.14 2.30 2.65
CA THR A 52 -7.12 2.06 3.72
C THR A 52 -8.51 1.82 3.15
N LEU A 53 -8.93 2.55 2.12
CA LEU A 53 -10.24 2.34 1.51
C LEU A 53 -10.37 0.94 0.87
N ARG A 54 -9.31 0.45 0.19
CA ARG A 54 -9.28 -0.90 -0.39
C ARG A 54 -9.48 -2.00 0.66
N HIS A 55 -8.87 -1.80 1.82
CA HIS A 55 -9.00 -2.67 2.98
C HIS A 55 -10.46 -2.79 3.45
N TYR A 56 -11.17 -1.67 3.56
CA TYR A 56 -12.60 -1.67 3.89
C TYR A 56 -13.48 -2.35 2.85
N VAL A 57 -13.28 -2.04 1.56
CA VAL A 57 -14.04 -2.69 0.47
C VAL A 57 -13.80 -4.20 0.46
N GLN A 58 -12.57 -4.65 0.74
CA GLN A 58 -12.25 -6.07 0.83
C GLN A 58 -12.95 -6.74 2.03
N ALA A 59 -13.01 -6.09 3.18
CA ALA A 59 -13.75 -6.58 4.34
C ALA A 59 -15.27 -6.65 4.04
N ALA A 60 -15.83 -5.64 3.36
CA ALA A 60 -17.22 -5.64 2.92
C ALA A 60 -17.54 -6.81 1.99
N ARG A 61 -16.67 -7.09 0.99
CA ARG A 61 -16.80 -8.26 0.10
C ARG A 61 -16.89 -9.57 0.89
N ARG A 62 -16.01 -9.73 1.88
CA ARG A 62 -15.96 -10.94 2.72
C ARG A 62 -17.22 -11.09 3.56
N MET A 63 -17.72 -10.02 4.15
CA MET A 63 -18.98 -10.05 4.90
C MET A 63 -20.16 -10.40 4.00
N VAL A 64 -20.30 -9.72 2.85
CA VAL A 64 -21.37 -9.99 1.89
C VAL A 64 -21.34 -11.45 1.42
N ALA A 65 -20.17 -11.96 1.03
CA ALA A 65 -20.03 -13.35 0.61
C ALA A 65 -20.39 -14.34 1.73
N SER A 66 -19.99 -14.06 2.97
CA SER A 66 -20.29 -14.89 4.14
C SER A 66 -21.79 -14.96 4.43
N PHE A 67 -22.49 -13.84 4.36
CA PHE A 67 -23.95 -13.79 4.54
C PHE A 67 -24.70 -14.41 3.35
N ALA A 68 -24.22 -14.18 2.12
CA ALA A 68 -24.80 -14.76 0.90
C ALA A 68 -24.72 -16.29 0.91
N ALA A 69 -23.59 -16.84 1.37
CA ALA A 69 -23.41 -18.29 1.50
C ALA A 69 -24.41 -18.94 2.49
N ARG A 70 -24.97 -18.15 3.41
CA ARG A 70 -26.02 -18.59 4.36
C ARG A 70 -27.44 -18.27 3.87
N GLY A 71 -27.60 -17.81 2.63
CA GLY A 71 -28.89 -17.46 2.04
C GLY A 71 -29.50 -16.15 2.55
N PHE A 72 -28.72 -15.32 3.24
CA PHE A 72 -29.19 -13.99 3.64
C PHE A 72 -29.40 -13.11 2.40
N THR A 73 -30.44 -12.29 2.39
CA THR A 73 -30.75 -11.39 1.25
C THR A 73 -31.09 -9.97 1.69
N GLY A 74 -31.16 -9.71 2.99
CA GLY A 74 -31.49 -8.42 3.58
C GLY A 74 -30.36 -7.39 3.54
N GLY A 75 -30.65 -6.22 4.08
CA GLY A 75 -29.70 -5.14 4.36
C GLY A 75 -29.15 -5.20 5.78
N ALA A 76 -28.50 -4.13 6.20
CA ALA A 76 -27.91 -4.02 7.53
C ALA A 76 -28.97 -3.99 8.64
N ARG A 77 -30.18 -3.50 8.36
CA ARG A 77 -31.31 -3.42 9.32
C ARG A 77 -31.87 -4.79 9.67
N GLU A 78 -31.76 -5.75 8.75
CA GLU A 78 -32.24 -7.13 8.91
C GLU A 78 -31.17 -8.06 9.48
N LEU A 79 -29.95 -7.56 9.75
CA LEU A 79 -28.96 -8.34 10.48
C LEU A 79 -29.49 -8.70 11.86
N THR A 80 -29.15 -9.91 12.30
CA THR A 80 -29.44 -10.37 13.67
C THR A 80 -28.16 -10.35 14.48
N ARG A 81 -28.29 -10.18 15.80
CA ARG A 81 -27.16 -10.30 16.73
C ARG A 81 -26.43 -11.63 16.56
N GLY A 82 -27.17 -12.73 16.41
CA GLY A 82 -26.62 -14.07 16.24
C GLY A 82 -25.78 -14.21 14.96
N GLY A 83 -26.34 -13.81 13.81
CA GLY A 83 -25.62 -13.89 12.53
C GLY A 83 -24.40 -12.98 12.48
N LEU A 84 -24.48 -11.77 13.05
CA LEU A 84 -23.34 -10.86 13.13
C LEU A 84 -22.26 -11.37 14.09
N ALA A 85 -22.63 -11.93 15.24
CA ALA A 85 -21.67 -12.53 16.17
C ALA A 85 -20.95 -13.72 15.54
N GLU A 86 -21.68 -14.60 14.85
CA GLU A 86 -21.10 -15.74 14.13
C GLU A 86 -20.08 -15.26 13.08
N TYR A 87 -20.46 -14.25 12.29
CA TYR A 87 -19.54 -13.64 11.32
C TYR A 87 -18.28 -13.09 12.00
N PHE A 88 -18.42 -12.30 13.07
CA PHE A 88 -17.27 -11.72 13.75
C PHE A 88 -16.38 -12.78 14.40
N MET A 89 -16.92 -13.82 15.02
CA MET A 89 -16.12 -14.91 15.59
C MET A 89 -15.29 -15.66 14.54
N GLY A 90 -15.76 -15.74 13.29
CA GLY A 90 -15.03 -16.35 12.18
C GLY A 90 -14.17 -15.37 11.36
N ALA A 91 -14.26 -14.07 11.61
CA ALA A 91 -13.56 -13.04 10.86
C ALA A 91 -12.12 -12.82 11.37
N GLY A 92 -11.21 -12.38 10.50
CA GLY A 92 -9.92 -11.88 10.94
C GLY A 92 -10.04 -10.52 11.63
N THR A 93 -9.08 -10.17 12.49
CA THR A 93 -9.01 -8.86 13.21
C THR A 93 -9.37 -7.66 12.32
N HIS A 94 -8.80 -7.62 11.12
CA HIS A 94 -8.99 -6.49 10.22
C HIS A 94 -10.40 -6.44 9.62
N ASP A 95 -10.95 -7.60 9.25
CA ASP A 95 -12.28 -7.70 8.64
C ASP A 95 -13.37 -7.31 9.64
N GLU A 96 -13.27 -7.83 10.88
CA GLU A 96 -14.17 -7.43 11.97
C GLU A 96 -14.08 -5.93 12.24
N ALA A 97 -12.86 -5.39 12.39
CA ALA A 97 -12.69 -3.97 12.71
C ALA A 97 -13.22 -3.02 11.62
N CYS A 98 -13.09 -3.40 10.35
CA CYS A 98 -13.62 -2.59 9.24
C CYS A 98 -15.15 -2.69 9.14
N THR A 99 -15.69 -3.90 9.20
CA THR A 99 -17.14 -4.14 9.07
C THR A 99 -17.93 -3.57 10.25
N ARG A 100 -17.41 -3.66 11.48
CA ARG A 100 -17.96 -2.94 12.64
C ARG A 100 -18.08 -1.44 12.37
N ARG A 101 -17.00 -0.80 11.93
CA ARG A 101 -16.98 0.65 11.66
C ARG A 101 -17.95 1.02 10.53
N MET A 102 -18.07 0.21 9.49
CA MET A 102 -19.06 0.44 8.43
C MET A 102 -20.50 0.29 8.97
N LEU A 103 -20.78 -0.67 9.83
CA LEU A 103 -22.11 -0.79 10.43
C LEU A 103 -22.45 0.40 11.34
N VAL A 104 -21.49 0.85 12.15
CA VAL A 104 -21.65 2.06 12.97
C VAL A 104 -21.90 3.28 12.09
N GLY A 105 -21.06 3.51 11.06
CA GLY A 105 -21.25 4.63 10.12
C GLY A 105 -22.58 4.55 9.37
N PHE A 106 -23.05 3.34 9.01
CA PHE A 106 -24.36 3.16 8.39
C PHE A 106 -25.49 3.58 9.34
N ASP A 107 -25.42 3.21 10.61
CA ASP A 107 -26.42 3.58 11.61
C ASP A 107 -26.37 5.07 11.95
N GLU A 108 -25.20 5.70 11.91
CA GLU A 108 -25.05 7.15 12.03
C GLU A 108 -25.69 7.89 10.84
N ALA A 109 -25.48 7.41 9.61
CA ALA A 109 -26.02 8.04 8.41
C ALA A 109 -27.53 7.84 8.22
N VAL A 110 -28.02 6.63 8.47
CA VAL A 110 -29.35 6.19 8.02
C VAL A 110 -30.20 5.64 9.17
N GLY A 111 -29.56 5.27 10.28
CA GLY A 111 -30.21 4.62 11.41
C GLY A 111 -30.86 3.28 11.08
N GLY A 112 -31.46 2.69 12.11
CA GLY A 112 -32.31 1.50 11.98
C GLY A 112 -31.58 0.18 12.14
N LEU A 113 -30.32 0.16 12.60
CA LEU A 113 -29.78 -1.08 13.16
C LEU A 113 -30.61 -1.50 14.37
N GLN A 114 -30.88 -2.80 14.47
CA GLN A 114 -31.46 -3.39 15.67
C GLN A 114 -30.58 -3.04 16.88
N ALA A 115 -31.18 -2.75 18.03
CA ALA A 115 -30.43 -2.31 19.22
C ALA A 115 -29.30 -3.28 19.60
N SER A 116 -29.56 -4.58 19.51
CA SER A 116 -28.60 -5.64 19.79
C SER A 116 -27.46 -5.75 18.76
N VAL A 117 -27.70 -5.37 17.52
CA VAL A 117 -26.70 -5.31 16.44
C VAL A 117 -25.85 -4.04 16.59
N ARG A 118 -26.48 -2.91 16.90
CA ARG A 118 -25.79 -1.65 17.21
C ARG A 118 -24.83 -1.83 18.40
N GLU A 119 -25.32 -2.39 19.49
CA GLU A 119 -24.51 -2.68 20.68
C GLU A 119 -23.35 -3.61 20.32
N LEU A 120 -23.63 -4.67 19.56
CA LEU A 120 -22.57 -5.59 19.14
C LEU A 120 -21.55 -4.87 18.28
N ALA A 121 -21.95 -4.09 17.27
CA ALA A 121 -21.06 -3.37 16.34
C ALA A 121 -20.22 -2.27 17.00
N GLY A 122 -20.76 -1.57 18.02
CA GLY A 122 -20.05 -0.57 18.81
C GLY A 122 -19.26 -1.14 20.01
N GLY A 123 -19.52 -2.40 20.39
CA GLY A 123 -18.94 -3.02 21.58
C GLY A 123 -17.53 -3.60 21.40
N ARG A 124 -17.16 -4.51 22.31
CA ARG A 124 -15.84 -5.18 22.30
C ARG A 124 -15.70 -6.15 21.13
N ALA A 125 -14.58 -6.08 20.42
CA ALA A 125 -14.26 -7.00 19.33
C ALA A 125 -13.96 -8.42 19.83
N PHE A 126 -14.36 -9.43 19.04
CA PHE A 126 -13.99 -10.82 19.26
C PHE A 126 -12.52 -11.09 18.91
N ASN A 127 -12.03 -10.43 17.86
CA ASN A 127 -10.66 -10.53 17.38
C ASN A 127 -9.91 -9.21 17.60
N PRO A 128 -9.69 -8.79 18.87
CA PRO A 128 -8.99 -7.54 19.14
C PRO A 128 -7.61 -7.59 18.49
N GLN A 129 -7.21 -6.48 17.87
CA GLN A 129 -5.83 -6.33 17.45
C GLN A 129 -4.97 -6.51 18.70
N ARG A 130 -4.16 -7.57 18.73
CA ARG A 130 -3.24 -7.80 19.85
C ARG A 130 -2.44 -6.52 20.05
N PHE A 131 -2.47 -5.99 21.27
CA PHE A 131 -1.69 -4.84 21.69
C PHE A 131 -0.28 -5.00 21.11
N ARG A 132 0.10 -4.09 20.19
CA ARG A 132 1.50 -3.96 19.84
C ARG A 132 2.14 -3.41 21.09
N ARG A 133 2.94 -4.22 21.80
CA ARG A 133 3.83 -3.70 22.84
C ARG A 133 4.55 -2.50 22.22
N PRO A 134 4.51 -1.32 22.85
CA PRO A 134 5.34 -0.21 22.42
C PRO A 134 6.77 -0.73 22.28
N LEU A 135 7.42 -0.41 21.15
CA LEU A 135 8.81 -0.79 20.97
C LEU A 135 9.61 -0.09 22.08
N PRO A 136 10.46 -0.80 22.84
CA PRO A 136 11.33 -0.14 23.80
C PRO A 136 12.25 0.83 23.05
N PRO A 137 12.68 1.94 23.69
CA PRO A 137 13.74 2.77 23.13
C PRO A 137 14.98 1.93 22.79
N TYR A 138 15.68 2.30 21.74
CA TYR A 138 16.93 1.62 21.39
C TYR A 138 17.94 1.76 22.52
N SER A 139 18.62 0.67 22.85
CA SER A 139 19.75 0.70 23.77
C SER A 139 20.94 1.44 23.12
N GLU A 140 21.87 1.94 23.94
CA GLU A 140 23.11 2.57 23.45
C GLU A 140 23.87 1.64 22.50
N ALA A 141 23.97 0.34 22.82
CA ALA A 141 24.59 -0.64 21.93
C ALA A 141 23.87 -0.77 20.58
N THR A 142 22.55 -0.61 20.55
CA THR A 142 21.76 -0.61 19.31
C THR A 142 21.97 0.67 18.53
N PHE A 143 22.03 1.81 19.21
CA PHE A 143 22.32 3.11 18.60
C PHE A 143 23.74 3.16 18.01
N ALA A 144 24.72 2.59 18.71
CA ALA A 144 26.09 2.46 18.21
C ALA A 144 26.16 1.60 16.95
N ARG A 145 25.51 0.42 16.94
CA ARG A 145 25.45 -0.43 15.73
C ARG A 145 24.75 0.26 14.57
N LEU A 146 23.68 1.00 14.83
CA LEU A 146 22.99 1.79 13.80
C LEU A 146 23.91 2.86 13.22
N SER A 147 24.61 3.61 14.07
CA SER A 147 25.55 4.65 13.64
C SER A 147 26.68 4.05 12.79
N THR A 148 27.29 2.95 13.23
CA THR A 148 28.32 2.24 12.46
C THR A 148 27.79 1.76 11.11
N ALA A 149 26.58 1.21 11.06
CA ALA A 149 25.98 0.76 9.81
C ALA A 149 25.71 1.94 8.85
N CYS A 150 25.17 3.06 9.35
CA CYS A 150 24.94 4.26 8.55
C CYS A 150 26.25 4.81 7.98
N THR A 151 27.29 4.95 8.79
CA THR A 151 28.61 5.42 8.31
C THR A 151 29.17 4.49 7.24
N ALA A 152 29.14 3.17 7.46
CA ALA A 152 29.65 2.21 6.48
C ALA A 152 28.88 2.29 5.15
N THR A 153 27.55 2.39 5.19
CA THR A 153 26.72 2.55 3.98
C THR A 153 27.02 3.85 3.23
N ILE A 154 27.23 4.95 3.96
CA ILE A 154 27.60 6.25 3.37
C ILE A 154 28.96 6.17 2.68
N GLU A 155 29.97 5.61 3.36
CA GLU A 155 31.33 5.48 2.85
C GLU A 155 31.39 4.56 1.62
N GLU A 156 30.72 3.40 1.68
CA GLU A 156 30.64 2.45 0.57
C GLU A 156 29.95 3.08 -0.65
N SER A 157 28.81 3.76 -0.44
CA SER A 157 28.08 4.44 -1.51
C SER A 157 28.91 5.57 -2.13
N PHE A 158 29.62 6.35 -1.32
CA PHE A 158 30.45 7.44 -1.83
C PHE A 158 31.65 6.91 -2.63
N SER A 159 32.30 5.83 -2.16
CA SER A 159 33.36 5.15 -2.90
C SER A 159 32.88 4.61 -4.25
N ALA A 160 31.72 3.94 -4.27
CA ALA A 160 31.09 3.45 -5.49
C ALA A 160 30.74 4.61 -6.46
N HIS A 161 30.25 5.73 -5.93
CA HIS A 161 29.97 6.93 -6.72
C HIS A 161 31.23 7.49 -7.38
N GLN A 162 32.33 7.61 -6.64
CA GLN A 162 33.61 8.07 -7.20
C GLN A 162 34.13 7.12 -8.29
N ALA A 163 34.06 5.81 -8.06
CA ALA A 163 34.45 4.81 -9.06
C ALA A 163 33.59 4.90 -10.32
N ALA A 164 32.27 5.10 -10.18
CA ALA A 164 31.35 5.24 -11.30
C ALA A 164 31.57 6.54 -12.08
N LEU A 165 31.95 7.64 -11.42
CA LEU A 165 32.36 8.87 -12.12
C LEU A 165 33.66 8.68 -12.92
N GLN A 166 34.61 7.92 -12.39
CA GLN A 166 35.83 7.57 -13.14
C GLN A 166 35.51 6.65 -14.34
N ALA A 167 34.60 5.69 -14.16
CA ALA A 167 34.07 4.84 -15.23
C ALA A 167 33.38 5.67 -16.32
N ALA A 168 32.54 6.63 -15.92
CA ALA A 168 31.91 7.57 -16.84
C ALA A 168 32.92 8.43 -17.61
N ALA A 169 34.06 8.79 -17.00
CA ALA A 169 35.10 9.57 -17.66
C ALA A 169 35.88 8.77 -18.71
N ARG A 170 36.01 7.44 -18.54
CA ARG A 170 36.63 6.53 -19.51
C ARG A 170 35.66 6.06 -20.60
N GLY A 171 34.37 6.06 -20.29
CA GLY A 171 33.32 5.60 -21.19
C GLY A 171 33.02 6.57 -22.33
N GLU A 172 32.26 6.07 -23.28
CA GLU A 172 31.73 6.80 -24.43
C GLU A 172 30.25 6.43 -24.68
N ASP A 173 29.61 7.02 -25.70
CA ASP A 173 28.21 6.74 -25.99
C ASP A 173 28.03 5.24 -26.30
N PRO A 174 27.17 4.49 -25.57
CA PRO A 174 27.01 3.06 -25.80
C PRO A 174 26.46 2.71 -27.19
N ARG A 175 25.95 3.70 -27.96
CA ARG A 175 25.61 3.52 -29.38
C ARG A 175 26.82 3.25 -30.25
N SER A 176 27.96 3.87 -29.95
CA SER A 176 29.22 3.70 -30.70
C SER A 176 30.18 2.74 -29.99
N GLY A 177 30.32 2.87 -28.68
CA GLY A 177 31.28 2.09 -27.87
C GLY A 177 30.76 0.74 -27.38
N GLY A 178 29.51 0.39 -27.71
CA GLY A 178 28.89 -0.84 -27.27
C GLY A 178 28.47 -0.83 -25.79
N PHE A 179 28.04 -2.00 -25.30
CA PHE A 179 27.41 -2.14 -24.00
C PHE A 179 28.44 -2.61 -22.95
N SER A 180 28.96 -1.67 -22.18
CA SER A 180 29.92 -1.89 -21.08
C SER A 180 29.54 -1.07 -19.85
N GLU A 181 30.12 -1.39 -18.70
CA GLU A 181 29.91 -0.63 -17.46
C GLU A 181 30.34 0.84 -17.60
N ASP A 182 31.54 1.10 -18.12
CA ASP A 182 32.05 2.46 -18.37
C ASP A 182 31.10 3.28 -19.26
N ASN A 183 30.55 2.69 -20.33
CA ASN A 183 29.62 3.37 -21.24
C ASN A 183 28.24 3.59 -20.61
N LEU A 184 27.76 2.66 -19.78
CA LEU A 184 26.52 2.84 -19.03
C LEU A 184 26.67 3.97 -17.99
N CYS A 185 27.78 4.02 -17.28
CA CYS A 185 28.11 5.12 -16.37
C CYS A 185 28.20 6.46 -17.12
N PHE A 186 28.86 6.48 -18.28
CA PHE A 186 28.93 7.67 -19.15
C PHE A 186 27.53 8.17 -19.56
N LEU A 187 26.66 7.25 -19.97
CA LEU A 187 25.30 7.58 -20.37
C LEU A 187 24.52 8.18 -19.20
N LEU A 188 24.49 7.47 -18.06
CA LEU A 188 23.71 7.85 -16.89
C LEU A 188 24.18 9.15 -16.24
N ALA A 189 25.50 9.40 -16.18
CA ALA A 189 26.05 10.65 -15.67
C ALA A 189 25.54 11.88 -16.44
N ARG A 190 25.16 11.71 -17.72
CA ARG A 190 24.67 12.80 -18.59
C ARG A 190 23.16 12.87 -18.70
N SER A 191 22.45 11.74 -18.66
CA SER A 191 20.99 11.70 -18.82
C SER A 191 20.23 11.60 -17.51
N GLY A 192 20.91 11.39 -16.39
CA GLY A 192 20.29 11.05 -15.12
C GLY A 192 19.77 9.60 -15.07
N PRO A 193 19.16 9.20 -13.93
CA PRO A 193 18.65 7.85 -13.73
C PRO A 193 17.58 7.52 -14.79
N SER A 194 17.76 6.39 -15.48
CA SER A 194 16.93 6.00 -16.62
C SER A 194 16.50 4.54 -16.53
N SER A 195 15.28 4.25 -16.97
CA SER A 195 14.78 2.87 -17.02
C SER A 195 15.37 2.10 -18.21
N ALA A 196 15.33 0.76 -18.15
CA ALA A 196 15.75 -0.09 -19.26
C ALA A 196 15.00 0.20 -20.57
N ALA A 197 13.75 0.68 -20.49
CA ALA A 197 12.97 1.08 -21.66
C ALA A 197 13.52 2.37 -22.29
N VAL A 198 13.87 3.38 -21.49
CA VAL A 198 14.45 4.64 -21.97
C VAL A 198 15.83 4.39 -22.56
N VAL A 199 16.67 3.60 -21.88
CA VAL A 199 17.99 3.20 -22.38
C VAL A 199 17.85 2.38 -23.66
N GLY A 200 16.94 1.41 -23.71
CA GLY A 200 16.68 0.61 -24.90
C GLY A 200 16.25 1.45 -26.11
N ALA A 201 15.29 2.36 -25.92
CA ALA A 201 14.86 3.29 -26.96
C ALA A 201 16.00 4.15 -27.49
N ARG A 202 16.88 4.62 -26.59
CA ARG A 202 18.09 5.34 -26.99
C ARG A 202 19.03 4.41 -27.77
N LEU A 203 19.31 3.20 -27.31
CA LEU A 203 20.24 2.30 -27.98
C LEU A 203 19.67 1.58 -29.22
N GLY A 204 18.40 1.79 -29.56
CA GLY A 204 17.74 1.09 -30.67
C GLY A 204 17.50 -0.40 -30.39
N ILE A 205 17.43 -0.81 -29.12
CA ILE A 205 17.24 -2.19 -28.68
C ILE A 205 16.03 -2.31 -27.74
N SER A 206 15.50 -3.52 -27.60
CA SER A 206 14.39 -3.75 -26.66
C SER A 206 14.82 -3.61 -25.19
N ALA A 207 13.90 -3.21 -24.32
CA ALA A 207 14.12 -3.20 -22.88
C ALA A 207 14.53 -4.58 -22.33
N GLN A 208 13.99 -5.66 -22.91
CA GLN A 208 14.35 -7.03 -22.55
C GLN A 208 15.82 -7.34 -22.86
N THR A 209 16.34 -6.82 -23.96
CA THR A 209 17.76 -6.94 -24.32
C THR A 209 18.64 -6.21 -23.31
N VAL A 210 18.23 -5.02 -22.84
CA VAL A 210 18.94 -4.28 -21.78
C VAL A 210 18.96 -5.07 -20.48
N TYR A 211 17.83 -5.64 -20.05
CA TYR A 211 17.76 -6.48 -18.86
C TYR A 211 18.67 -7.72 -18.96
N LYS A 212 18.66 -8.40 -20.12
CA LYS A 212 19.52 -9.58 -20.34
C LYS A 212 21.02 -9.25 -20.29
N ARG A 213 21.40 -8.03 -20.68
CA ARG A 213 22.81 -7.59 -20.65
C ARG A 213 23.25 -7.13 -19.25
N GLY A 214 22.33 -6.80 -18.35
CA GLY A 214 22.64 -6.41 -16.97
C GLY A 214 23.36 -5.06 -16.86
N GLY A 215 23.96 -4.77 -15.71
CA GLY A 215 24.85 -3.61 -15.49
C GLY A 215 24.15 -2.26 -15.30
N LEU A 216 22.95 -2.07 -15.86
CA LEU A 216 22.21 -0.80 -15.75
C LEU A 216 21.80 -0.51 -14.30
N GLY A 217 21.40 -1.54 -13.55
CA GLY A 217 21.00 -1.39 -12.15
C GLY A 217 22.17 -1.04 -11.25
N GLU A 218 23.30 -1.70 -11.46
CA GLU A 218 24.56 -1.49 -10.76
C GLU A 218 25.10 -0.08 -11.02
N ALA A 219 25.20 0.33 -12.30
CA ALA A 219 25.64 1.68 -12.68
C ALA A 219 24.72 2.78 -12.12
N SER A 220 23.40 2.54 -12.14
CA SER A 220 22.44 3.49 -11.56
C SER A 220 22.55 3.58 -10.04
N ARG A 221 22.76 2.47 -9.32
CA ARG A 221 22.95 2.49 -7.86
C ARG A 221 24.27 3.12 -7.45
N ALA A 222 25.32 2.97 -8.26
CA ALA A 222 26.61 3.57 -7.98
C ALA A 222 26.57 5.10 -8.20
N LEU A 223 25.90 5.58 -9.27
CA LEU A 223 25.84 7.01 -9.57
C LEU A 223 24.84 7.80 -8.74
N PHE A 224 23.75 7.17 -8.29
CA PHE A 224 22.64 7.87 -7.64
C PHE A 224 22.28 7.24 -6.28
N PRO A 225 22.06 8.04 -5.23
CA PRO A 225 21.63 7.51 -3.93
C PRO A 225 20.31 6.74 -4.05
N HIS A 226 20.26 5.58 -3.40
CA HIS A 226 19.04 4.80 -3.25
C HIS A 226 18.47 4.96 -1.83
N LEU A 227 17.32 4.35 -1.54
CA LEU A 227 16.58 4.59 -0.30
C LEU A 227 17.40 4.28 0.97
N ASP A 228 18.14 3.20 0.98
CA ASP A 228 19.04 2.79 2.07
C ASP A 228 20.13 3.84 2.35
N VAL A 229 20.80 4.33 1.31
CA VAL A 229 21.81 5.41 1.41
C VAL A 229 21.16 6.70 1.90
N THR A 230 19.99 7.04 1.39
CA THR A 230 19.26 8.25 1.79
C THR A 230 18.87 8.19 3.26
N VAL A 231 18.36 7.04 3.72
CA VAL A 231 18.05 6.79 5.12
C VAL A 231 19.31 6.86 5.97
N ALA A 232 20.44 6.33 5.51
CA ALA A 232 21.71 6.44 6.22
C ALA A 232 22.15 7.90 6.42
N TYR A 233 22.06 8.75 5.39
CA TYR A 233 22.34 10.18 5.52
C TYR A 233 21.38 10.91 6.46
N VAL A 234 20.08 10.57 6.44
CA VAL A 234 19.07 11.19 7.32
C VAL A 234 19.24 10.77 8.79
N LEU A 235 19.75 9.57 9.04
CA LEU A 235 19.97 9.06 10.40
C LEU A 235 21.35 9.38 10.96
N GLY A 236 22.34 9.61 10.08
CA GLY A 236 23.74 9.87 10.46
C GLY A 236 24.07 11.34 10.74
N PHE A 237 23.16 12.27 10.42
CA PHE A 237 23.28 13.72 10.64
C PHE A 237 22.02 14.25 11.32
#